data_AF-A0A2G2YEC0-F1
#
_entry.id   AF-A0A2G2YEC0-F1
#
_cell.length_a   1.000
_cell.length_b   1.000
_cell.length_c   1.000
_cell.angle_alpha   90.00
_cell.angle_beta   90.00
_cell.angle_gamma   90.00
#
_symmetry.space_group_name_H-M   'P 1'
#
loop_
_entity.id
_entity.type
_entity.pdbx_description
1 polymer ?
#
loop_
_entity_poly.entity_id
_entity_poly.type
_entity_poly.pdbx_seq_one_letter_code
_entity_poly.pdbx_strand_id
1 'polypeptide(L)'
;MQTRNAFSWLKKQITRSISVSLMIYILTRTSISSAYPIFALQEVLPDTVFEAVVQIPYDMQLKQVLANGKKGGLNVGFVLILPEGFELAPPNRISPEIKEKIGNLSFQSYCPNKKNILVVGPISGKKYSEITLSILSQDPGKKYSEITLSILSPDPATTKDVHFLKYPIYVGGKRGRDLTAARVTIRFIMLQQQL
;
A
#
# COMPACT_ATOMS: atom_id res chain seq x y z
N MET A 1 -20.16 64.29 -3.86
CA MET A 1 -18.88 63.88 -3.24
C MET A 1 -19.11 62.70 -2.30
N GLN A 2 -19.23 61.43 -2.75
CA GLN A 2 -19.17 60.25 -1.82
C GLN A 2 -19.23 58.81 -2.41
N THR A 3 -18.99 58.55 -3.70
CA THR A 3 -19.20 57.18 -4.26
C THR A 3 -17.96 56.27 -4.32
N ARG A 4 -16.75 56.76 -4.00
CA ARG A 4 -15.50 55.97 -4.13
C ARG A 4 -15.25 54.96 -3.00
N ASN A 5 -15.85 55.16 -1.82
CA ASN A 5 -15.56 54.33 -0.64
C ASN A 5 -16.37 53.01 -0.61
N ALA A 6 -17.59 53.01 -1.15
CA ALA A 6 -18.46 51.83 -1.12
C ALA A 6 -17.92 50.69 -2.01
N PHE A 7 -17.42 51.02 -3.20
CA PHE A 7 -16.86 50.03 -4.12
C PHE A 7 -15.54 49.43 -3.62
N SER A 8 -14.69 50.25 -2.98
CA SER A 8 -13.46 49.80 -2.32
C SER A 8 -13.77 48.84 -1.16
N TRP A 9 -14.74 49.20 -0.32
CA TRP A 9 -15.20 48.36 0.79
C TRP A 9 -15.79 47.02 0.30
N LEU A 10 -16.57 47.06 -0.78
CA LEU A 10 -17.16 45.87 -1.40
C LEU A 10 -16.09 44.93 -1.98
N LYS A 11 -15.10 45.46 -2.71
CA LYS A 11 -13.96 44.65 -3.19
C LYS A 11 -13.21 44.00 -2.04
N LYS A 12 -12.95 44.74 -0.95
CA LYS A 12 -12.23 44.22 0.22
C LYS A 12 -13.03 43.09 0.90
N GLN A 13 -14.35 43.22 0.99
CA GLN A 13 -15.22 42.15 1.50
C GLN A 13 -15.18 40.92 0.59
N ILE A 14 -15.32 41.10 -0.73
CA ILE A 14 -15.30 39.98 -1.69
C ILE A 14 -13.97 39.22 -1.65
N THR A 15 -12.83 39.93 -1.66
CA THR A 15 -11.51 39.28 -1.60
C THR A 15 -11.30 38.52 -0.28
N ARG A 16 -11.79 39.08 0.84
CA ARG A 16 -11.71 38.42 2.16
C ARG A 16 -12.61 37.18 2.21
N SER A 17 -13.81 37.25 1.65
CA SER A 17 -14.74 36.11 1.58
C SER A 17 -14.22 34.99 0.68
N ILE A 18 -13.64 35.30 -0.48
CA ILE A 18 -13.02 34.32 -1.37
C ILE A 18 -11.83 33.64 -0.66
N SER A 19 -10.99 34.42 0.02
CA SER A 19 -9.84 33.90 0.77
C SER A 19 -10.29 32.96 1.90
N VAL A 20 -11.32 33.32 2.67
CA VAL A 20 -11.86 32.49 3.76
C VAL A 20 -12.50 31.21 3.22
N SER A 21 -13.33 31.29 2.17
CA SER A 21 -13.90 30.10 1.53
C SER A 21 -12.84 29.17 0.96
N LEU A 22 -11.77 29.72 0.35
CA LEU A 22 -10.66 28.92 -0.16
C LEU A 22 -9.89 28.24 0.99
N MET A 23 -9.68 28.94 2.11
CA MET A 23 -9.03 28.37 3.29
C MET A 23 -9.86 27.24 3.92
N ILE A 24 -11.18 27.44 4.03
CA ILE A 24 -12.11 26.41 4.51
C ILE A 24 -12.14 25.22 3.54
N TYR A 25 -12.12 25.46 2.24
CA TYR A 25 -12.05 24.40 1.22
C TYR A 25 -10.75 23.59 1.29
N ILE A 26 -9.62 24.23 1.59
CA ILE A 26 -8.33 23.55 1.78
C ILE A 26 -8.32 22.76 3.11
N LEU A 27 -8.88 23.30 4.20
CA LEU A 27 -8.98 22.58 5.49
C LEU A 27 -9.97 21.41 5.46
N THR A 28 -11.07 21.54 4.72
CA THR A 28 -12.09 20.48 4.60
C THR A 28 -11.70 19.39 3.61
N ARG A 29 -10.68 19.61 2.77
CA ARG A 29 -9.97 18.52 2.09
C ARG A 29 -9.12 17.75 3.12
N THR A 30 -9.76 16.90 3.90
CA THR A 30 -9.04 15.87 4.63
C THR A 30 -8.31 14.98 3.63
N SER A 31 -7.00 14.80 3.81
CA SER A 31 -6.28 13.70 3.19
C SER A 31 -6.87 12.42 3.77
N ILE A 32 -7.79 11.79 3.05
CA ILE A 32 -8.38 10.52 3.46
C ILE A 32 -7.26 9.48 3.34
N SER A 33 -6.51 9.29 4.44
CA SER A 33 -5.61 8.15 4.59
C SER A 33 -6.48 6.91 4.73
N SER A 34 -6.70 6.19 3.64
CA SER A 34 -7.33 4.87 3.68
C SER A 34 -6.34 3.86 4.23
N ALA A 35 -6.67 3.16 5.30
CA ALA A 35 -5.86 2.05 5.77
C ALA A 35 -5.72 0.97 4.68
N TYR A 36 -4.53 0.37 4.56
CA TYR A 36 -4.28 -0.77 3.68
C TYR A 36 -4.43 -2.07 4.47
N PRO A 37 -5.56 -2.78 4.39
CA PRO A 37 -5.66 -4.08 5.02
C PRO A 37 -4.56 -4.99 4.45
N ILE A 38 -3.83 -5.66 5.33
CA ILE A 38 -2.89 -6.71 4.97
C ILE A 38 -3.32 -7.95 5.72
N PHE A 39 -3.20 -9.08 5.05
CA PHE A 39 -3.47 -10.39 5.63
C PHE A 39 -2.19 -11.20 5.52
N ALA A 40 -1.77 -11.77 6.63
CA ALA A 40 -0.64 -12.68 6.72
C ALA A 40 -1.00 -13.78 7.72
N LEU A 41 -0.31 -14.90 7.64
CA LEU A 41 -0.44 -15.95 8.65
C LEU A 41 -0.11 -15.39 10.03
N GLN A 42 -0.90 -15.78 11.02
CA GLN A 42 -0.68 -15.39 12.42
C GLN A 42 0.62 -15.99 12.97
N GLU A 43 0.97 -17.19 12.49
CA GLU A 43 2.09 -17.99 12.94
C GLU A 43 2.82 -18.60 11.73
N VAL A 44 4.14 -18.60 11.77
CA VAL A 44 4.99 -19.18 10.71
C VAL A 44 6.09 -20.04 11.31
N LEU A 45 6.38 -21.15 10.64
CA LEU A 45 7.50 -22.04 10.93
C LEU A 45 8.80 -21.50 10.32
N PRO A 46 9.98 -21.90 10.81
CA PRO A 46 11.27 -21.58 10.19
C PRO A 46 11.43 -22.23 8.80
N ASP A 47 12.28 -21.64 7.94
CA ASP A 47 12.56 -22.06 6.55
C ASP A 47 11.32 -22.39 5.69
N THR A 48 10.22 -21.69 5.93
CA THR A 48 8.91 -21.97 5.32
C THR A 48 8.48 -20.80 4.45
N VAL A 49 7.95 -21.11 3.26
CA VAL A 49 7.34 -20.11 2.38
C VAL A 49 5.89 -19.90 2.80
N PHE A 50 5.51 -18.66 3.06
CA PHE A 50 4.13 -18.28 3.35
C PHE A 50 3.65 -17.13 2.47
N GLU A 51 2.33 -17.01 2.35
CA GLU A 51 1.68 -15.97 1.58
C GLU A 51 1.34 -14.76 2.45
N ALA A 52 1.72 -13.58 2.00
CA ALA A 52 1.22 -12.31 2.52
C ALA A 52 0.42 -11.59 1.43
N VAL A 53 -0.81 -11.21 1.76
CA VAL A 53 -1.74 -10.55 0.85
C VAL A 53 -1.85 -9.08 1.25
N VAL A 54 -1.46 -8.19 0.35
CA VAL A 54 -1.59 -6.75 0.53
C VAL A 54 -2.79 -6.26 -0.27
N GLN A 55 -3.76 -5.63 0.41
CA GLN A 55 -4.93 -5.03 -0.22
C GLN A 55 -4.81 -3.51 -0.28
N ILE A 56 -4.93 -2.97 -1.49
CA ILE A 56 -4.92 -1.53 -1.75
C ILE A 56 -6.33 -1.11 -2.18
N PRO A 57 -7.15 -0.52 -1.28
CA PRO A 57 -8.49 -0.08 -1.64
C PRO A 57 -8.42 1.17 -2.50
N TYR A 58 -9.08 1.13 -3.66
CA TYR A 58 -9.34 2.33 -4.42
C TYR A 58 -10.54 2.20 -5.35
N ASP A 59 -11.17 3.33 -5.63
CA ASP A 59 -12.29 3.38 -6.56
C ASP A 59 -11.76 3.41 -8.00
N MET A 60 -12.11 2.38 -8.78
CA MET A 60 -11.72 2.24 -10.19
C MET A 60 -12.39 3.21 -11.14
N GLN A 61 -13.51 3.81 -10.72
CA GLN A 61 -14.20 4.84 -11.51
C GLN A 61 -13.39 6.13 -11.50
N LEU A 62 -12.56 6.34 -10.47
CA LEU A 62 -11.70 7.49 -10.37
C LEU A 62 -10.59 7.41 -11.43
N LYS A 63 -10.42 8.53 -12.14
CA LYS A 63 -9.35 8.74 -13.11
C LYS A 63 -8.46 9.87 -12.65
N GLN A 64 -7.15 9.73 -12.83
CA GLN A 64 -6.17 10.77 -12.55
C GLN A 64 -5.74 11.49 -13.84
N VAL A 65 -5.37 12.77 -13.74
CA VAL A 65 -4.95 13.62 -14.87
C VAL A 65 -3.50 13.31 -15.23
N LEU A 66 -3.24 12.41 -16.18
CA LEU A 66 -1.91 11.94 -16.62
C LEU A 66 -0.96 13.09 -17.00
N ALA A 67 0.34 12.80 -17.17
CA ALA A 67 1.34 13.81 -17.52
C ALA A 67 1.03 14.55 -18.83
N ASN A 68 0.30 13.90 -19.75
CA ASN A 68 -0.19 14.48 -20.99
C ASN A 68 -1.50 15.29 -20.84
N GLY A 69 -1.96 15.54 -19.61
CA GLY A 69 -3.21 16.24 -19.31
C GLY A 69 -4.50 15.42 -19.50
N LYS A 70 -4.44 14.20 -20.05
CA LYS A 70 -5.61 13.33 -20.24
C LYS A 70 -5.98 12.58 -18.96
N LYS A 71 -7.26 12.27 -18.76
CA LYS A 71 -7.70 11.41 -17.63
C LYS A 71 -7.38 9.94 -17.93
N GLY A 72 -6.66 9.28 -17.03
CA GLY A 72 -6.27 7.87 -17.12
C GLY A 72 -6.44 7.12 -15.80
N GLY A 73 -6.15 5.81 -15.80
CA GLY A 73 -6.22 4.97 -14.61
C GLY A 73 -5.19 5.32 -13.54
N LEU A 74 -5.40 4.84 -12.32
CA LEU A 74 -4.46 4.97 -11.22
C LEU A 74 -3.44 3.83 -11.24
N ASN A 75 -2.20 4.17 -10.93
CA ASN A 75 -1.17 3.19 -10.62
C ASN A 75 -1.09 3.02 -9.11
N VAL A 76 -0.71 1.84 -8.69
CA VAL A 76 -0.50 1.47 -7.29
C VAL A 76 0.94 0.99 -7.10
N GLY A 77 1.47 1.21 -5.91
CA GLY A 77 2.74 0.68 -5.49
C GLY A 77 2.81 0.65 -3.97
N PHE A 78 3.68 -0.17 -3.42
CA PHE A 78 3.88 -0.25 -1.99
C PHE A 78 5.30 -0.67 -1.64
N VAL A 79 5.67 -0.37 -0.41
CA VAL A 79 6.88 -0.84 0.25
C VAL A 79 6.47 -1.75 1.38
N LEU A 80 7.03 -2.95 1.41
CA LEU A 80 6.90 -3.92 2.48
C LEU A 80 8.23 -3.99 3.21
N ILE A 81 8.21 -3.77 4.51
CA ILE A 81 9.38 -3.85 5.39
C ILE A 81 9.17 -5.08 6.25
N LEU A 82 9.99 -6.09 5.99
CA LEU A 82 10.03 -7.32 6.76
C LEU A 82 11.09 -7.23 7.86
N PRO A 83 10.98 -8.06 8.90
CA PRO A 83 12.05 -8.26 9.87
C PRO A 83 13.32 -8.76 9.19
N GLU A 84 14.43 -8.66 9.91
CA GLU A 84 15.71 -9.16 9.43
C GLU A 84 15.67 -10.69 9.24
N GLY A 85 16.39 -11.17 8.22
CA GLY A 85 16.38 -12.58 7.80
C GLY A 85 15.20 -13.00 6.92
N PHE A 86 14.10 -12.25 6.91
CA PHE A 86 12.99 -12.52 5.97
C PHE A 86 13.32 -12.00 4.58
N GLU A 87 13.08 -12.83 3.58
CA GLU A 87 13.35 -12.50 2.18
C GLU A 87 12.20 -12.94 1.27
N LEU A 88 12.21 -12.44 0.03
CA LEU A 88 11.30 -12.95 -0.99
C LEU A 88 11.66 -14.41 -1.28
N ALA A 89 10.65 -15.28 -1.37
CA ALA A 89 10.86 -16.68 -1.67
C ALA A 89 11.56 -16.84 -3.03
N PRO A 90 12.61 -17.68 -3.11
CA PRO A 90 13.29 -17.91 -4.37
C PRO A 90 12.35 -18.65 -5.35
N PRO A 91 12.48 -18.42 -6.68
CA PRO A 91 11.52 -18.94 -7.67
C PRO A 91 11.40 -20.47 -7.70
N ASN A 92 12.39 -21.19 -7.18
CA ASN A 92 12.41 -22.66 -7.08
C ASN A 92 11.54 -23.21 -5.94
N ARG A 93 11.22 -22.41 -4.91
CA ARG A 93 10.36 -22.82 -3.79
C ARG A 93 8.89 -22.37 -3.97
N ILE A 94 8.57 -21.65 -5.03
CA ILE A 94 7.21 -21.17 -5.31
C ILE A 94 6.47 -22.20 -6.15
N SER A 95 5.29 -22.64 -5.70
CA SER A 95 4.45 -23.56 -6.46
C SER A 95 3.94 -22.91 -7.77
N PRO A 96 3.69 -23.68 -8.83
CA PRO A 96 3.24 -23.14 -10.11
C PRO A 96 1.93 -22.35 -9.99
N GLU A 97 1.02 -22.77 -9.10
CA GLU A 97 -0.24 -22.08 -8.82
C GLU A 97 -0.03 -20.66 -8.25
N ILE A 98 0.86 -20.53 -7.27
CA ILE A 98 1.17 -19.23 -6.64
C ILE A 98 1.92 -18.33 -7.63
N LYS A 99 2.79 -18.92 -8.45
CA LYS A 99 3.52 -18.20 -9.49
C LYS A 99 2.60 -17.58 -10.53
N GLU A 100 1.51 -18.27 -10.89
CA GLU A 100 0.48 -17.74 -11.78
C GLU A 100 -0.29 -16.57 -11.15
N LYS A 101 -0.64 -16.67 -9.85
CA LYS A 101 -1.29 -15.59 -9.08
C LYS A 101 -0.42 -14.33 -9.00
N ILE A 102 0.89 -14.50 -8.81
CA ILE A 102 1.86 -13.39 -8.81
C ILE A 102 1.99 -12.79 -10.22
N GLY A 103 1.98 -13.64 -11.25
CA GLY A 103 2.11 -13.22 -12.65
C GLY A 103 3.42 -12.45 -12.90
N ASN A 104 3.35 -11.40 -13.72
CA ASN A 104 4.52 -10.59 -14.10
C ASN A 104 4.84 -9.45 -13.10
N LEU A 105 4.55 -9.65 -11.81
CA LEU A 105 4.95 -8.69 -10.79
C LEU A 105 6.47 -8.71 -10.63
N SER A 106 7.08 -7.52 -10.65
CA SER A 106 8.49 -7.36 -10.33
C SER A 106 8.63 -6.86 -8.90
N PHE A 107 9.51 -7.54 -8.16
CA PHE A 107 9.87 -7.19 -6.79
C PHE A 107 11.30 -6.67 -6.82
N GLN A 108 11.51 -5.50 -6.22
CA GLN A 108 12.84 -4.91 -6.10
C GLN A 108 13.19 -4.81 -4.63
N SER A 109 14.40 -5.23 -4.26
CA SER A 109 14.93 -4.91 -2.94
C SER A 109 15.25 -3.42 -2.87
N TYR A 110 14.92 -2.77 -1.76
CA TYR A 110 15.18 -1.34 -1.58
C TYR A 110 16.67 -0.99 -1.69
N CYS A 111 17.53 -1.87 -1.19
CA CYS A 111 18.99 -1.80 -1.33
C CYS A 111 19.57 -3.21 -1.52
N PRO A 112 20.72 -3.37 -2.19
CA PRO A 112 21.40 -4.66 -2.33
C PRO A 112 21.66 -5.36 -0.99
N ASN A 113 21.95 -4.57 0.06
CA ASN A 113 22.26 -5.07 1.40
C ASN A 113 21.01 -5.31 2.25
N LYS A 114 19.81 -4.87 1.82
CA LYS A 114 18.56 -4.96 2.58
C LYS A 114 17.49 -5.68 1.76
N LYS A 115 17.59 -7.00 1.71
CA LYS A 115 16.67 -7.87 0.97
C LYS A 115 15.29 -7.99 1.62
N ASN A 116 15.20 -7.72 2.92
CA ASN A 116 13.97 -7.71 3.71
C ASN A 116 13.04 -6.52 3.41
N ILE A 117 13.52 -5.50 2.71
CA ILE A 117 12.69 -4.36 2.28
C ILE A 117 12.38 -4.51 0.81
N LEU A 118 11.11 -4.76 0.51
CA LEU A 118 10.60 -5.02 -0.83
C LEU A 118 9.82 -3.81 -1.33
N VAL A 119 10.19 -3.33 -2.51
CA VAL A 119 9.51 -2.25 -3.25
C VAL A 119 8.80 -2.88 -4.43
N VAL A 120 7.52 -2.54 -4.56
CA VAL A 120 6.62 -3.13 -5.55
C VAL A 120 5.87 -2.02 -6.27
N GLY A 121 5.95 -2.01 -7.61
CA GLY A 121 5.31 -1.01 -8.45
C GLY A 121 6.28 -0.25 -9.36
N PRO A 122 5.77 0.64 -10.23
CA PRO A 122 4.36 0.99 -10.40
C PRO A 122 3.56 -0.10 -11.13
N ILE A 123 2.39 -0.42 -10.59
CA ILE A 123 1.47 -1.43 -11.12
C ILE A 123 0.17 -0.77 -11.57
N SER A 124 -0.40 -1.23 -12.68
CA SER A 124 -1.75 -0.82 -13.08
C SER A 124 -2.77 -1.35 -12.07
N GLY A 125 -3.43 -0.45 -11.33
CA GLY A 125 -4.37 -0.86 -10.29
C GLY A 125 -5.53 -1.72 -10.82
N LYS A 126 -5.86 -1.60 -12.12
CA LYS A 126 -6.95 -2.37 -12.74
C LYS A 126 -6.60 -3.84 -12.94
N LYS A 127 -5.32 -4.16 -13.12
CA LYS A 127 -4.88 -5.53 -13.48
C LYS A 127 -4.96 -6.48 -12.29
N TYR A 128 -4.74 -5.98 -11.08
CA TYR A 128 -4.64 -6.81 -9.87
C TYR A 128 -5.90 -6.72 -9.00
N SER A 129 -6.98 -6.18 -9.56
CA SER A 129 -8.23 -6.02 -8.85
C SER A 129 -9.34 -7.00 -9.22
N GLU A 130 -9.13 -7.78 -10.28
CA GLU A 130 -10.05 -8.85 -10.68
C GLU A 130 -9.90 -10.12 -9.82
N ILE A 131 -8.80 -10.25 -9.07
CA ILE A 131 -8.53 -11.44 -8.23
C ILE A 131 -9.45 -11.48 -6.98
N THR A 132 -10.03 -10.33 -6.59
CA THR A 132 -10.75 -10.14 -5.31
C THR A 132 -12.23 -10.52 -5.31
N LEU A 133 -12.81 -10.95 -6.43
CA LEU A 133 -14.25 -11.21 -6.47
C LEU A 133 -14.69 -12.40 -5.61
N SER A 134 -13.78 -13.26 -5.11
CA SER A 134 -14.21 -14.58 -4.62
C SER A 134 -13.83 -14.98 -3.20
N ILE A 135 -12.90 -14.33 -2.47
CA ILE A 135 -12.33 -15.02 -1.29
C ILE A 135 -12.28 -14.23 0.04
N LEU A 136 -12.15 -12.89 0.08
CA LEU A 136 -11.86 -12.20 1.36
C LEU A 136 -12.52 -10.83 1.58
N SER A 137 -13.38 -10.36 0.68
CA SER A 137 -13.91 -8.99 0.77
C SER A 137 -15.04 -8.87 1.79
N GLN A 138 -14.75 -8.33 2.99
CA GLN A 138 -15.75 -8.06 4.05
C GLN A 138 -16.70 -6.88 3.73
N ASP A 139 -16.37 -6.06 2.72
CA ASP A 139 -17.18 -4.92 2.28
C ASP A 139 -17.69 -5.17 0.84
N PRO A 140 -18.98 -5.54 0.63
CA PRO A 140 -19.53 -5.93 -0.68
C PRO A 140 -19.61 -4.81 -1.73
N GLY A 141 -19.05 -3.63 -1.46
CA GLY A 141 -19.02 -2.49 -2.39
C GLY A 141 -17.63 -1.92 -2.68
N LYS A 142 -16.56 -2.40 -2.00
CA LYS A 142 -15.20 -1.89 -2.21
C LYS A 142 -14.41 -2.86 -3.07
N LYS A 143 -13.74 -2.31 -4.07
CA LYS A 143 -12.80 -3.07 -4.90
C LYS A 143 -11.38 -2.85 -4.39
N TYR A 144 -10.62 -3.92 -4.35
CA TYR A 144 -9.24 -3.91 -3.87
C TYR A 144 -8.33 -4.33 -5.03
N SER A 145 -7.12 -3.78 -5.08
CA SER A 145 -6.02 -4.48 -5.74
C SER A 145 -5.39 -5.40 -4.71
N GLU A 146 -5.41 -6.71 -4.98
CA GLU A 146 -4.77 -7.73 -4.16
C GLU A 146 -3.44 -8.12 -4.77
N ILE A 147 -2.40 -8.08 -3.94
CA ILE A 147 -1.06 -8.47 -4.33
C ILE A 147 -0.57 -9.51 -3.34
N THR A 148 -0.42 -10.74 -3.81
CA THR A 148 0.12 -11.85 -3.04
C THR A 148 1.63 -11.88 -3.15
N LEU A 149 2.30 -12.06 -2.02
CA LEU A 149 3.74 -12.13 -1.88
C LEU A 149 4.12 -13.46 -1.26
N SER A 150 5.06 -14.17 -1.87
CA SER A 150 5.67 -15.35 -1.29
C SER A 150 6.89 -14.93 -0.47
N ILE A 151 6.79 -15.01 0.84
CA ILE A 151 7.87 -14.63 1.77
C ILE A 151 8.47 -15.91 2.34
N LEU A 152 9.79 -16.00 2.37
CA LEU A 152 10.52 -17.06 3.05
C LEU A 152 10.87 -16.61 4.47
N SER A 153 10.47 -17.40 5.46
CA SER A 153 10.93 -17.18 6.84
C SER A 153 12.38 -17.64 7.01
N PRO A 154 13.19 -16.92 7.80
CA PRO A 154 14.52 -17.36 8.17
C PRO A 154 14.46 -18.57 9.10
N ASP A 155 15.60 -19.25 9.21
CA ASP A 155 15.80 -20.30 10.19
C ASP A 155 16.75 -19.83 11.31
N PRO A 156 16.26 -19.68 12.56
CA PRO A 156 17.07 -19.33 13.72
C PRO A 156 18.21 -20.31 14.03
N ALA A 157 18.13 -21.56 13.55
CA ALA A 157 19.21 -22.53 13.73
C ALA A 157 20.43 -22.21 12.87
N THR A 158 20.24 -21.59 11.71
CA THR A 158 21.31 -21.22 10.78
C THR A 158 21.67 -19.74 10.85
N THR A 159 20.73 -18.88 11.21
CA THR A 159 20.88 -17.41 11.25
C THR A 159 20.89 -16.92 12.69
N LYS A 160 22.06 -16.49 13.18
CA LYS A 160 22.29 -16.14 14.60
C LYS A 160 21.52 -14.90 15.08
N ASP A 161 21.19 -13.99 14.17
CA ASP A 161 20.55 -12.71 14.49
C ASP A 161 19.01 -12.81 14.51
N VAL A 162 18.46 -14.01 14.25
CA VAL A 162 17.02 -14.27 14.24
C VAL A 162 16.65 -15.16 15.42
N HIS A 163 15.57 -14.80 16.11
CA HIS A 163 15.04 -15.57 17.24
C HIS A 163 13.55 -15.87 17.07
N PHE A 164 13.02 -16.80 17.88
CA PHE A 164 11.60 -17.11 17.92
C PHE A 164 10.85 -16.05 18.74
N LEU A 165 10.34 -15.03 18.03
CA LEU A 165 9.71 -13.85 18.62
C LEU A 165 8.42 -13.48 17.87
N LYS A 166 7.72 -12.49 18.41
CA LYS A 166 6.69 -11.75 17.69
C LYS A 166 7.30 -10.63 16.87
N TYR A 167 7.22 -10.74 15.56
CA TYR A 167 7.81 -9.80 14.62
C TYR A 167 6.77 -8.84 14.02
N PRO A 168 7.09 -7.53 13.91
CA PRO A 168 6.27 -6.60 13.16
C PRO A 168 6.60 -6.62 11.66
N ILE A 169 5.57 -6.49 10.83
CA ILE A 169 5.64 -6.21 9.40
C ILE A 169 5.06 -4.82 9.18
N TYR A 170 5.77 -3.98 8.42
CA TYR A 170 5.26 -2.66 8.04
C TYR A 170 5.00 -2.61 6.54
N VAL A 171 3.88 -2.01 6.17
CA VAL A 171 3.55 -1.75 4.77
C VAL A 171 3.21 -0.29 4.60
N GLY A 172 3.85 0.32 3.59
CA GLY A 172 3.55 1.66 3.11
C GLY A 172 3.06 1.60 1.68
N GLY A 173 1.77 1.85 1.45
CA GLY A 173 1.20 1.87 0.10
C GLY A 173 1.01 3.29 -0.44
N LYS A 174 0.98 3.41 -1.76
CA LYS A 174 0.62 4.63 -2.50
C LYS A 174 -0.25 4.27 -3.71
N ARG A 175 -1.25 5.10 -3.98
CA ARG A 175 -2.07 5.05 -5.19
C ARG A 175 -2.08 6.41 -5.87
N GLY A 176 -2.14 6.44 -7.20
CA GLY A 176 -2.15 7.69 -7.95
C GLY A 176 -0.84 8.47 -7.81
N ARG A 177 -0.86 9.75 -8.20
CA ARG A 177 0.31 10.66 -8.10
C ARG A 177 0.28 11.57 -6.88
N ASP A 178 -0.87 11.71 -6.24
CA ASP A 178 -1.05 12.49 -5.01
C ASP A 178 -0.25 11.90 -3.84
N LEU A 179 -0.01 12.71 -2.81
CA LEU A 179 0.85 12.39 -1.66
C LEU A 179 0.16 11.48 -0.61
N THR A 180 -0.83 10.68 -1.00
CA THR A 180 -1.54 9.82 -0.05
C THR A 180 -0.77 8.53 0.16
N ALA A 181 -0.03 8.46 1.27
CA ALA A 181 0.60 7.24 1.77
C ALA A 181 -0.19 6.76 2.99
N ALA A 182 -0.46 5.46 3.07
CA ALA A 182 -0.97 4.85 4.29
C ALA A 182 -0.01 3.79 4.82
N ARG A 183 0.13 3.77 6.14
CA ARG A 183 1.02 2.89 6.88
C ARG A 183 0.19 1.89 7.66
N VAL A 184 0.49 0.61 7.52
CA VAL A 184 -0.13 -0.44 8.32
C VAL A 184 0.95 -1.30 8.95
N THR A 185 0.71 -1.71 10.20
CA THR A 185 1.62 -2.55 10.99
C THR A 185 0.88 -3.80 11.38
N ILE A 186 1.41 -4.97 11.00
CA ILE A 186 0.91 -6.28 11.42
C ILE A 186 1.97 -6.95 12.27
N ARG A 187 1.58 -7.80 13.21
CA ARG A 187 2.52 -8.59 14.01
C ARG A 187 2.17 -10.07 13.91
N PHE A 188 3.15 -10.90 13.61
CA PHE A 188 3.03 -12.36 13.55
C PHE A 188 4.05 -13.02 14.50
N ILE A 189 3.86 -14.29 14.82
CA ILE A 189 4.73 -15.05 15.73
C ILE A 189 5.51 -16.10 14.92
N MET A 190 6.82 -16.18 15.14
CA MET A 190 7.63 -17.29 14.61
C MET A 190 7.68 -18.42 15.64
N LEU A 191 7.24 -19.62 15.27
CA LEU A 191 7.13 -20.76 16.17
C LEU A 191 8.37 -21.65 16.11
N GLN A 192 8.75 -22.21 17.26
CA GLN A 192 9.65 -23.37 17.32
C GLN A 192 8.89 -24.60 16.84
N GLN A 193 9.51 -25.38 15.96
CA GLN A 193 9.01 -26.70 15.60
C GLN A 193 9.26 -27.63 16.80
N GLN A 194 8.21 -28.00 17.53
CA GLN A 194 8.31 -29.06 18.54
C GLN A 194 8.45 -30.39 17.79
N LEU A 195 9.62 -31.03 17.93
CA LEU A 195 9.83 -32.43 17.58
C LEU A 195 9.13 -33.34 18.61
#